data_AF-A0A1G3KKG0-F1
#
_entry.id   AF-A0A1G3KKG0-F1
#
_cell.length_a   1.000
_cell.length_b   1.000
_cell.length_c   1.000
_cell.angle_alpha   90.00
_cell.angle_beta   90.00
_cell.angle_gamma   90.00
#
_symmetry.space_group_name_H-M   'P 1'
#
loop_
_entity.id
_entity.type
_entity.pdbx_description
1 polymer ?
#
loop_
_entity_poly.entity_id
_entity_poly.type
_entity_poly.pdbx_seq_one_letter_code
_entity_poly.pdbx_strand_id
1 'polypeptide(L)'
;MATALTIYGQDQLAADVRAAALEAAHAALSREGVTAAEAVAAYGVDLLLAEGLSLEERTDARFREHGASLRAAEAYCAAREAAEAEIAQRGARFAVLFSVAN
;
A
#
# COMPACT_ATOMS: atom_id res chain seq x y z
N MET A 1 2.93 -9.16 -17.59
CA MET A 1 1.98 -9.71 -16.59
C MET A 1 1.73 -8.60 -15.57
N ALA A 2 0.49 -8.39 -15.12
CA ALA A 2 0.23 -7.40 -14.08
C ALA A 2 0.89 -7.88 -12.78
N THR A 3 1.70 -7.02 -12.16
CA THR A 3 2.38 -7.33 -10.89
C THR A 3 1.33 -7.54 -9.80
N ALA A 4 1.26 -8.73 -9.22
CA ALA A 4 0.24 -9.06 -8.22
C ALA A 4 0.61 -8.47 -6.86
N LEU A 5 -0.29 -7.68 -6.28
CA LEU A 5 -0.19 -7.19 -4.91
C LEU A 5 -0.43 -8.36 -3.93
N THR A 6 0.42 -8.50 -2.92
CA THR A 6 0.29 -9.49 -1.85
C THR A 6 0.42 -8.85 -0.48
N ILE A 7 -0.24 -9.42 0.53
CA ILE A 7 -0.11 -8.97 1.92
C ILE A 7 0.94 -9.83 2.64
N TYR A 8 1.89 -9.20 3.34
CA TYR A 8 2.84 -9.93 4.17
C TYR A 8 2.12 -10.69 5.29
N GLY A 9 2.42 -11.99 5.43
CA GLY A 9 1.76 -12.84 6.44
C GLY A 9 0.33 -13.27 6.11
N GLN A 10 -0.13 -13.07 4.87
CA GLN A 10 -1.49 -13.39 4.41
C GLN A 10 -1.93 -14.87 4.57
N ASP A 11 -0.99 -15.77 4.86
CA ASP A 11 -1.27 -17.18 5.16
C ASP A 11 -1.97 -17.37 6.51
N GLN A 12 -1.88 -16.38 7.40
CA GLN A 12 -2.59 -16.36 8.68
C GLN A 12 -4.06 -15.91 8.55
N LEU A 13 -4.43 -15.34 7.40
CA LEU A 13 -5.80 -14.91 7.11
C LEU A 13 -6.58 -16.06 6.47
N ALA A 14 -7.86 -16.17 6.82
CA ALA A 14 -8.78 -17.02 6.07
C ALA A 14 -8.80 -16.58 4.60
N ALA A 15 -8.98 -17.54 3.68
CA ALA A 15 -8.81 -17.28 2.25
C ALA A 15 -9.79 -16.21 1.71
N ASP A 16 -11.01 -16.19 2.24
CA ASP A 16 -12.05 -15.20 1.92
C ASP A 16 -11.71 -13.81 2.47
N VAL A 17 -11.20 -13.72 3.71
CA VAL A 17 -10.70 -12.47 4.31
C VAL A 17 -9.57 -11.89 3.45
N ARG A 18 -8.60 -12.74 3.09
CA ARG A 18 -7.46 -12.36 2.26
C ARG A 18 -7.91 -11.85 0.88
N ALA A 19 -8.83 -12.56 0.24
CA ALA A 19 -9.35 -12.16 -1.07
C ALA A 19 -10.02 -10.79 -1.00
N ALA A 20 -10.93 -10.58 -0.05
CA ALA A 20 -11.63 -9.30 0.11
C ALA A 20 -10.67 -8.14 0.43
N ALA A 21 -9.69 -8.36 1.30
CA ALA A 21 -8.69 -7.35 1.63
C ALA A 21 -7.84 -6.95 0.39
N LEU A 22 -7.44 -7.93 -0.42
CA LEU A 22 -6.70 -7.68 -1.66
C LEU A 22 -7.56 -6.99 -2.72
N GLU A 23 -8.84 -7.35 -2.84
CA GLU A 23 -9.78 -6.68 -3.74
C GLU A 23 -9.99 -5.22 -3.34
N ALA A 24 -10.17 -4.93 -2.05
CA ALA A 24 -10.31 -3.57 -1.54
C ALA A 24 -9.06 -2.72 -1.79
N ALA A 25 -7.87 -3.30 -1.56
CA ALA A 25 -6.60 -2.64 -1.86
C ALA A 25 -6.45 -2.33 -3.36
N HIS A 26 -6.73 -3.28 -4.24
CA HIS A 26 -6.68 -3.07 -5.69
C HIS A 26 -7.69 -2.02 -6.15
N ALA A 27 -8.89 -1.98 -5.57
CA ALA A 27 -9.90 -0.99 -5.89
C ALA A 27 -9.44 0.43 -5.50
N ALA A 28 -8.78 0.60 -4.34
CA ALA A 28 -8.22 1.88 -3.92
C ALA A 28 -7.11 2.35 -4.89
N LEU A 29 -6.16 1.48 -5.24
CA LEU A 29 -5.10 1.78 -6.20
C LEU A 29 -5.65 2.14 -7.59
N SER A 30 -6.66 1.39 -8.06
CA SER A 30 -7.27 1.62 -9.37
C SER A 30 -8.01 2.96 -9.47
N ARG A 31 -8.65 3.41 -8.39
CA ARG A 31 -9.30 4.73 -8.33
C ARG A 31 -8.27 5.86 -8.51
N GLU A 32 -7.07 5.66 -7.99
CA GLU A 32 -5.97 6.60 -8.15
C GLU A 32 -5.19 6.42 -9.46
N GLY A 33 -5.49 5.40 -10.26
CA GLY A 33 -4.71 5.09 -11.47
C GLY A 33 -3.25 4.76 -11.16
N VAL A 34 -2.96 4.24 -9.97
CA VAL A 34 -1.63 3.86 -9.50
C VAL A 34 -1.50 2.34 -9.57
N THR A 35 -0.40 1.84 -10.11
CA THR A 35 -0.13 0.40 -10.14
C THR A 35 0.38 -0.10 -8.78
N ALA A 36 0.23 -1.40 -8.51
CA ALA A 36 0.76 -2.02 -7.30
C ALA A 36 2.27 -1.80 -7.13
N ALA A 37 3.04 -1.86 -8.23
CA ALA A 37 4.48 -1.65 -8.21
C ALA A 37 4.85 -0.20 -7.86
N GLU A 38 4.16 0.79 -8.45
CA GLU A 38 4.35 2.21 -8.14
C GLU A 38 4.00 2.51 -6.68
N ALA A 39 2.89 1.97 -6.18
CA ALA A 39 2.48 2.17 -4.80
C ALA A 39 3.50 1.61 -3.80
N VAL A 40 3.96 0.36 -3.99
CA VAL A 40 4.94 -0.27 -3.10
C VAL A 40 6.30 0.45 -3.17
N ALA A 41 6.74 0.84 -4.37
CA ALA A 41 7.98 1.62 -4.53
C ALA A 41 7.89 2.98 -3.82
N ALA A 42 6.77 3.70 -3.99
CA ALA A 42 6.55 4.99 -3.35
C ALA A 42 6.48 4.88 -1.83
N TYR A 43 5.90 3.80 -1.28
CA TYR A 43 5.92 3.56 0.16
C TYR A 43 7.34 3.30 0.69
N GLY A 44 8.18 2.58 -0.06
CA GLY A 44 9.60 2.43 0.28
C GLY A 44 10.33 3.78 0.36
N VAL A 45 10.02 4.70 -0.57
CA VAL A 45 10.54 6.08 -0.53
C VAL A 45 9.98 6.85 0.66
N ASP A 46 8.68 6.71 0.98
CA ASP A 46 8.08 7.38 2.14
C ASP A 46 8.78 6.99 3.45
N LEU A 47 9.08 5.69 3.62
CA LEU A 47 9.84 5.19 4.77
C LEU A 47 11.25 5.78 4.84
N LEU A 48 11.95 5.84 3.70
CA LEU A 48 13.28 6.46 3.62
C LEU A 48 13.24 7.94 4.02
N LEU A 49 12.27 8.69 3.48
CA LEU A 49 12.11 10.11 3.78
C LEU A 49 11.74 10.34 5.25
N ALA A 50 10.94 9.47 5.85
CA ALA A 50 10.53 9.57 7.26
C ALA A 50 11.69 9.43 8.26
N GLU A 51 12.85 8.89 7.86
CA GLU A 51 14.04 8.85 8.73
C GLU A 51 14.66 10.23 8.95
N GLY A 52 14.47 11.18 8.02
CA GLY A 52 15.12 12.49 8.03
C GLY A 52 14.19 13.69 7.93
N LEU A 53 12.93 13.48 7.58
CA LEU A 53 11.95 14.55 7.33
C LEU A 53 10.70 14.38 8.20
N SER A 54 10.15 15.50 8.65
CA SER A 54 8.80 15.54 9.20
C SER A 54 7.74 15.28 8.11
N LEU A 55 6.48 15.05 8.52
CA LEU A 55 5.39 14.85 7.58
C LEU A 55 5.19 16.05 6.63
N GLU A 56 5.35 17.28 7.12
CA GLU A 56 5.17 18.51 6.32
C GLU A 56 6.27 18.68 5.26
N GLU A 57 7.45 18.11 5.51
CA GLU A 57 8.60 18.17 4.59
C GLU A 57 8.55 17.08 3.51
N ARG A 58 7.71 16.04 3.68
CA ARG A 58 7.49 14.94 2.73
C ARG A 58 6.64 15.38 1.54
N THR A 59 7.14 16.36 0.80
CA THR A 59 6.50 16.92 -0.40
C THR A 59 6.74 16.06 -1.63
N ASP A 60 5.89 16.18 -2.66
CA ASP A 60 6.05 15.46 -3.93
C ASP A 60 7.41 15.70 -4.60
N ALA A 61 8.01 16.90 -4.42
CA ALA A 61 9.36 17.18 -4.91
C ALA A 61 10.40 16.21 -4.33
N ARG A 62 10.31 15.90 -3.02
CA ARG A 62 11.18 14.92 -2.36
C ARG A 62 10.97 13.52 -2.90
N PHE A 63 9.72 13.11 -3.14
CA PHE A 63 9.45 11.80 -3.74
C PHE A 63 10.04 11.67 -5.15
N ARG A 64 9.97 12.74 -5.96
CA ARG A 64 10.53 12.76 -7.31
C ARG A 64 12.05 12.63 -7.34
N GLU A 65 12.76 13.12 -6.32
CA GLU A 65 14.22 12.92 -6.16
C GLU A 65 14.59 11.42 -6.11
N HIS A 66 13.65 10.55 -5.74
CA HIS A 66 13.80 9.10 -5.65
C HIS A 66 13.02 8.33 -6.73
N GLY A 67 12.50 9.01 -7.76
CA GLY A 67 11.72 8.36 -8.83
C GLY A 67 10.33 7.87 -8.41
N ALA A 68 9.77 8.41 -7.33
CA ALA A 68 8.42 8.14 -6.86
C ALA A 68 7.54 9.41 -6.91
N SER A 69 6.28 9.28 -6.50
CA SER A 69 5.39 10.43 -6.27
C SER A 69 4.72 10.33 -4.91
N LEU A 70 4.43 11.48 -4.31
CA LEU A 70 3.67 11.55 -3.06
C LEU A 70 2.28 10.93 -3.26
N ARG A 71 1.64 11.18 -4.40
CA ARG A 71 0.35 10.58 -4.75
C ARG A 71 0.38 9.06 -4.72
N ALA A 72 1.44 8.43 -5.22
CA ALA A 72 1.55 6.96 -5.19
C ALA A 72 1.74 6.42 -3.76
N ALA A 73 2.42 7.17 -2.88
CA ALA A 73 2.53 6.81 -1.46
C ALA A 73 1.19 7.00 -0.72
N GLU A 74 0.44 8.06 -1.01
CA GLU A 74 -0.90 8.26 -0.48
C GLU A 74 -1.86 7.17 -0.95
N ALA A 75 -1.78 6.77 -2.23
CA ALA A 75 -2.56 5.65 -2.77
C ALA A 75 -2.22 4.32 -2.07
N TYR A 76 -0.94 4.08 -1.75
CA TYR A 76 -0.53 2.94 -0.93
C TYR A 76 -1.20 2.97 0.46
N CYS A 77 -1.17 4.12 1.14
CA CYS A 77 -1.80 4.29 2.45
C CYS A 77 -3.31 4.03 2.39
N ALA A 78 -4.00 4.57 1.39
CA ALA A 78 -5.43 4.34 1.18
C ALA A 78 -5.75 2.86 0.90
N ALA A 79 -4.92 2.18 0.10
CA ALA A 79 -5.05 0.74 -0.15
C ALA A 79 -4.85 -0.08 1.13
N ARG A 80 -3.89 0.31 1.97
CA ARG A 80 -3.61 -0.33 3.26
C ARG A 80 -4.80 -0.20 4.19
N GLU A 81 -5.33 1.01 4.35
CA GLU A 81 -6.49 1.29 5.19
C GLU A 81 -7.74 0.52 4.72
N ALA A 82 -7.98 0.43 3.40
CA ALA A 82 -9.08 -0.34 2.84
C ALA A 82 -8.96 -1.84 3.15
N ALA A 83 -7.76 -2.41 2.99
CA ALA A 83 -7.51 -3.80 3.35
C ALA A 83 -7.66 -4.06 4.86
N GLU A 84 -7.11 -3.19 5.70
CA GLU A 84 -7.23 -3.28 7.16
C GLU A 84 -8.69 -3.22 7.61
N ALA A 85 -9.51 -2.37 6.96
CA ALA A 85 -10.94 -2.28 7.24
C ALA A 85 -11.69 -3.59 6.91
N GLU A 86 -11.39 -4.23 5.78
CA GLU A 86 -11.97 -5.53 5.39
C GLU A 86 -11.60 -6.65 6.36
N ILE A 87 -10.38 -6.62 6.90
CA ILE A 87 -9.92 -7.60 7.88
C ILE A 87 -10.59 -7.34 9.24
N ALA A 88 -10.71 -6.06 9.64
CA ALA A 88 -11.33 -5.66 10.90
C ALA A 88 -12.82 -6.00 10.98
N GLN A 89 -13.56 -5.86 9.88
CA GLN A 89 -14.98 -6.26 9.79
C GLN A 89 -15.19 -7.76 10.10
N ARG A 90 -14.15 -8.58 9.89
CA ARG A 90 -14.17 -10.03 10.15
C ARG A 90 -13.58 -10.39 11.51
N GLY A 91 -13.37 -9.41 12.39
CA GLY A 91 -12.99 -9.59 13.80
C GLY A 91 -11.50 -9.78 14.06
N ALA A 92 -10.64 -9.56 13.06
CA ALA A 92 -9.19 -9.67 13.20
C ALA A 92 -8.52 -8.29 13.16
N ARG A 93 -7.49 -8.09 13.98
CA ARG A 93 -6.62 -6.91 13.88
C ARG A 93 -5.32 -7.34 13.21
N PHE A 94 -5.13 -6.93 11.96
CA PHE A 94 -3.99 -7.33 11.14
C PHE A 94 -3.37 -6.08 10.52
N ALA A 95 -2.09 -5.83 10.79
CA ALA A 95 -1.37 -4.71 10.17
C ALA A 95 -0.97 -5.11 8.76
N VAL A 96 -1.35 -4.31 7.76
CA VAL A 96 -1.12 -4.66 6.36
C VAL A 96 0.16 -4.00 5.87
N LEU A 97 1.07 -4.82 5.36
CA LEU A 97 2.21 -4.40 4.55
C LEU A 97 2.09 -5.10 3.20
N PHE A 98 2.08 -4.35 2.10
CA PHE A 98 2.05 -4.95 0.79
C PHE A 98 3.44 -5.23 0.25
N SER A 99 3.52 -6.29 -0.53
CA SER A 99 4.64 -6.58 -1.42
C SER A 99 4.10 -6.87 -2.82
N VAL A 100 5.00 -6.85 -3.79
CA VAL A 100 4.72 -7.20 -5.17
C VAL A 100 5.65 -8.33 -5.59
N ALA A 101 5.10 -9.38 -6.20
CA ALA A 101 5.90 -10.44 -6.81
C ALA A 101 6.26 -10.06 -8.25
N ASN A 102 7.54 -10.13 -8.61
CA ASN A 102 8.02 -10.00 -9.98
C ASN A 102 7.62 -11.21 -10.84
#